data_AF-A0A954KH23-F1
#
_entry.id   AF-A0A954KH23-F1
#
_cell.length_a   1.000
_cell.length_b   1.000
_cell.length_c   1.000
_cell.angle_alpha   90.00
_cell.angle_beta   90.00
_cell.angle_gamma   90.00
#
_symmetry.space_group_name_H-M   'P 1'
#
loop_
_entity.id
_entity.type
_entity.pdbx_description
1 polymer ?
#
loop_
_entity_poly.entity_id
_entity_poly.type
_entity_poly.pdbx_seq_one_letter_code
_entity_poly.pdbx_strand_id
1 'polypeptide(L)' 'MDIRQNPIFMGFSMGRWWNTNVRVSAYFPALAIVLCVQLGLKLGLAATFVLFMSILFHEFCHIIAARRTGG' A
#
# COMPACT_ATOMS: atom_id res chain seq x y z
N MET A 1 20.49 8.36 -6.72
CA MET A 1 20.34 7.58 -5.47
C MET A 1 19.07 6.79 -5.59
N ASP A 2 19.15 5.46 -5.61
CA ASP A 2 17.96 4.61 -5.71
C ASP A 2 17.28 4.56 -4.34
N ILE A 3 16.12 5.21 -4.19
CA ILE A 3 15.32 5.27 -2.96
C ILE A 3 14.98 3.85 -2.45
N ARG A 4 15.08 2.84 -3.33
CA ARG A 4 14.80 1.43 -3.03
C ARG A 4 15.77 0.76 -2.06
N GLN A 5 16.92 1.37 -1.74
CA GLN A 5 17.94 0.80 -0.83
C GLN A 5 17.87 1.33 0.60
N ASN A 6 16.94 2.25 0.91
CA ASN A 6 16.84 2.79 2.26
C ASN A 6 16.19 1.73 3.19
N PRO A 7 16.83 1.33 4.31
CA PRO A 7 16.31 0.31 5.24
C PRO A 7 14.96 0.67 5.88
N ILE A 8 14.54 1.94 5.81
CA ILE A 8 13.20 2.39 6.18
C ILE A 8 12.12 1.81 5.23
N PHE A 9 12.48 1.46 3.99
CA PHE A 9 11.61 0.80 3.01
C PHE A 9 11.63 -0.73 3.16
N MET A 10 11.45 -1.23 4.39
CA MET A 10 11.08 -2.62 4.61
C MET A 10 9.68 -2.84 4.04
N GLY A 11 9.62 -3.38 2.83
CA GLY A 11 8.36 -3.66 2.14
C GLY A 11 8.50 -4.86 1.22
N PHE A 12 7.48 -5.71 1.24
CA PHE A 12 7.40 -6.91 0.42
C PHE A 12 6.71 -6.61 -0.91
N SER A 13 7.11 -7.33 -1.96
CA SER A 13 6.50 -7.19 -3.29
C SER A 13 5.17 -7.92 -3.31
N MET A 14 4.10 -7.24 -3.75
CA MET A 14 2.82 -7.85 -4.14
C MET A 14 2.79 -8.22 -5.63
N GLY A 15 3.92 -8.09 -6.33
CA GLY A 15 4.08 -8.41 -7.74
C GLY A 15 3.99 -7.18 -8.64
N ARG A 16 3.87 -7.43 -9.94
CA ARG A 16 3.78 -6.39 -10.97
C ARG A 16 2.36 -6.30 -11.50
N TRP A 17 1.70 -5.16 -11.30
CA TRP A 17 0.34 -4.91 -11.73
C TRP A 17 0.33 -3.78 -12.75
N TRP A 18 -0.26 -3.99 -13.92
CA TRP A 18 -0.31 -3.00 -15.00
C TRP A 18 1.06 -2.43 -15.40
N ASN A 19 2.12 -3.24 -15.36
CA ASN A 19 3.53 -2.82 -15.53
C ASN A 19 4.11 -1.91 -14.42
N THR A 20 3.42 -1.74 -13.30
CA THR A 20 3.94 -1.11 -12.08
C THR A 20 4.31 -2.17 -11.05
N ASN A 21 5.48 -2.06 -10.41
CA ASN A 21 5.86 -2.94 -9.30
C ASN A 21 5.17 -2.45 -8.01
N VAL A 22 4.26 -3.26 -7.48
CA VAL A 22 3.51 -2.93 -6.26
C VAL A 22 4.26 -3.49 -5.07
N ARG A 23 4.69 -2.60 -4.16
CA ARG A 23 5.35 -2.98 -2.91
C ARG A 23 4.54 -2.43 -1.74
N VAL A 24 4.32 -3.26 -0.73
CA VAL A 24 3.61 -2.87 0.49
C VAL A 24 4.61 -2.84 1.63
N SER A 25 4.56 -1.77 2.42
CA SER A 25 5.42 -1.64 3.61
C SER A 25 5.05 -2.66 4.68
N ALA A 26 6.05 -3.20 5.38
CA ALA A 26 5.87 -4.06 6.54
C ALA A 26 5.16 -3.36 7.72
N TYR A 27 5.16 -2.02 7.74
CA TYR A 27 4.38 -1.24 8.72
C TYR A 27 2.87 -1.35 8.49
N PHE A 28 2.42 -1.69 7.27
CA PHE A 28 0.99 -1.79 6.98
C PHE A 28 0.32 -2.99 7.70
N PRO A 29 0.89 -4.21 7.71
CA PRO A 29 0.45 -5.27 8.60
C PRO A 29 0.46 -4.90 10.09
N ALA A 30 1.48 -4.16 10.56
CA ALA A 30 1.52 -3.73 11.95
C ALA A 30 0.34 -2.79 12.29
N LEU A 31 0.03 -1.85 11.39
CA LEU A 31 -1.15 -0.99 11.51
C LEU A 31 -2.46 -1.81 11.54
N ALA A 32 -2.56 -2.84 10.69
CA ALA A 32 -3.71 -3.74 10.68
C ALA A 32 -3.93 -4.43 12.04
N ILE A 33 -2.84 -4.90 12.66
CA ILE A 33 -2.89 -5.50 14.00
C ILE A 33 -3.37 -4.47 15.04
N VAL A 34 -2.83 -3.24 15.00
CA VAL A 34 -3.25 -2.17 15.91
C VAL A 34 -4.75 -1.86 15.77
N LEU A 35 -5.26 -1.76 14.53
CA LEU A 35 -6.68 -1.52 14.27
C LEU A 35 -7.56 -2.67 14.75
N CYS A 36 -7.13 -3.92 14.57
CA CYS A 36 -7.83 -5.11 15.08
C CYS A 36 -7.87 -5.15 16.61
N VAL A 37 -6.81 -4.73 17.31
CA VAL A 37 -6.78 -4.66 18.77
C VAL A 37 -7.70 -3.55 19.28
N GLN A 38 -7.74 -2.40 18.63
CA GLN A 38 -8.52 -1.25 19.11
C GLN A 38 -10.01 -1.33 18.76
N LEU A 39 -10.37 -1.80 17.56
CA LEU A 39 -11.75 -1.82 17.07
C LEU A 39 -12.40 -3.21 17.16
N GLY A 40 -11.63 -4.22 17.58
CA GLY A 40 -12.01 -5.63 17.48
C GLY A 40 -11.78 -6.21 16.08
N LEU A 41 -11.65 -7.53 15.98
CA LEU A 41 -11.21 -8.21 14.74
C LEU A 41 -12.06 -7.86 13.52
N LYS A 42 -13.40 -7.89 13.63
CA LYS A 42 -14.29 -7.67 12.48
C LYS A 42 -14.17 -6.24 11.94
N LEU A 43 -14.29 -5.24 12.82
CA LEU A 43 -14.23 -3.83 12.42
C LEU A 43 -12.80 -3.41 12.04
N GLY A 44 -11.79 -3.90 12.75
CA GLY A 44 -10.39 -3.61 12.43
C GLY A 44 -9.97 -4.16 11.07
N LEU A 45 -10.39 -5.38 10.71
CA LEU A 45 -10.15 -5.94 9.38
C LEU A 45 -10.92 -5.17 8.29
N ALA A 46 -12.19 -4.83 8.54
CA ALA A 46 -12.97 -4.02 7.60
C ALA A 46 -12.33 -2.65 7.35
N ALA A 47 -11.93 -1.95 8.41
CA ALA A 47 -11.24 -0.66 8.32
C ALA A 47 -9.89 -0.78 7.59
N THR A 48 -9.10 -1.81 7.91
CA THR A 48 -7.82 -2.08 7.23
C THR A 48 -8.04 -2.34 5.74
N PHE A 49 -9.05 -3.11 5.37
CA PHE A 49 -9.37 -3.42 3.97
C PHE A 49 -9.78 -2.17 3.19
N VAL A 50 -10.67 -1.36 3.76
CA VAL A 50 -11.10 -0.08 3.16
C VAL A 50 -9.90 0.86 2.99
N LEU A 51 -9.05 0.99 4.02
CA LEU A 51 -7.85 1.81 3.98
C LEU A 51 -6.88 1.33 2.88
N PHE A 52 -6.64 0.02 2.81
CA PHE A 52 -5.77 -0.59 1.81
C PHE A 52 -6.27 -0.31 0.39
N MET A 53 -7.56 -0.54 0.12
CA MET A 53 -8.15 -0.29 -1.19
C MET A 53 -8.15 1.20 -1.55
N SER A 54 -8.39 2.08 -0.58
CA SER A 54 -8.32 3.54 -0.79
C SER A 54 -6.92 3.99 -1.21
N ILE A 55 -5.89 3.54 -0.50
CA ILE A 55 -4.49 3.87 -0.81
C ILE A 55 -4.10 3.28 -2.17
N LEU A 56 -4.45 2.01 -2.40
CA LEU A 56 -4.18 1.35 -3.68
C LEU A 56 -4.79 2.16 -4.83
N PHE A 57 -6.07 2.50 -4.75
CA PHE A 57 -6.74 3.28 -5.79
C PHE A 57 -6.09 4.66 -5.98
N HIS A 58 -5.75 5.35 -4.89
CA HIS A 58 -5.07 6.65 -4.94
C HIS A 58 -3.74 6.58 -5.70
N GLU A 59 -2.88 5.62 -5.36
CA GLU A 59 -1.58 5.43 -6.02
C GLU A 59 -1.74 5.04 -7.50
N PHE A 60 -2.71 4.19 -7.82
CA PHE A 60 -3.00 3.84 -9.22
C PHE A 60 -3.56 5.02 -10.02
N CYS A 61 -4.33 5.91 -9.40
CA CYS A 61 -4.77 7.16 -10.04
C CYS A 61 -3.57 8.04 -10.41
N HIS A 62 -2.57 8.19 -9.54
CA HIS A 62 -1.34 8.91 -9.87
C HIS A 62 -0.60 8.27 -11.05
N ILE A 63 -0.47 6.95 -11.04
CA ILE A 63 0.18 6.20 -12.14
C ILE A 63 -0.58 6.41 -13.46
N ILE A 64 -1.91 6.33 -13.44
CA ILE A 64 -2.75 6.54 -14.63
C ILE A 64 -2.60 7.97 -15.13
N ALA A 65 -2.61 8.96 -14.23
CA ALA A 65 -2.42 10.36 -14.57
C ALA A 65 -1.05 10.58 -15.22
N ALA A 66 0.03 10.13 -14.59
CA ALA A 66 1.40 10.25 -15.11
C ALA A 66 1.56 9.63 -16.51
N ARG A 67 0.98 8.45 -16.72
CA ARG A 67 1.01 7.79 -18.04
C ARG A 67 0.26 8.56 -19.12
N ARG A 68 -0.83 9.25 -18.77
CA ARG A 68 -1.59 10.09 -19.71
C ARG A 68 -0.87 11.41 -20.02
N THR A 69 -0.01 11.88 -19.13
CA THR A 69 0.77 13.12 -19.31
C THR A 69 2.15 12.91 -19.93
N GLY A 70 2.49 11.69 -20.38
CA GLY A 70 3.73 11.39 -21.11
C GLY A 70 4.80 10.64 -20.33
N GLY A 71 4.54 10.27 -19.07
CA GLY A 71 5.48 9.54 -18.21
C GLY A 71 6.13 10.45 -17.17
#